data_AF-A0A1Y3BHP1-F1
#
_entry.id   AF-A0A1Y3BHP1-F1
#
_cell.length_a   1.000
_cell.length_b   1.000
_cell.length_c   1.000
_cell.angle_alpha   90.00
_cell.angle_beta   90.00
_cell.angle_gamma   90.00
#
_symmetry.space_group_name_H-M   'P 1'
#
loop_
_entity.id
_entity.type
_entity.pdbx_description
1 polymer ?
#
loop_
_entity_poly.entity_id
_entity_poly.type
_entity_poly.pdbx_seq_one_letter_code
_entity_poly.pdbx_strand_id
1 'polypeptide(L)'
;IQIALQECQQLFNNHIQLIHPSLNCSSWIQNSLNRLYVNITDINVKGTKEASFAHALFAAAVVYTLSEACTRSNFPYCSCRTSLRKDYSQMDTFDITDYPSSSSNEEYLLKSSHSNQEWKWNGCSHNIQFGVETARIFLDSSEHQNIMSPYSLINLHNNNVGRKIIRDGHIFRCQCHGFSGSCTLRTCWHTIRGFPQATQLLYKRKNGHHFMAK
;
A
#
# COMPACT_ATOMS: atom_id res chain seq x y z
N ILE A 1 10.25 -6.55 -1.40
CA ILE A 1 11.28 -5.57 -1.82
C ILE A 1 11.73 -5.75 -3.25
N GLN A 2 12.09 -6.97 -3.70
CA GLN A 2 12.25 -7.23 -5.14
C GLN A 2 11.03 -6.78 -5.95
N ILE A 3 9.82 -6.96 -5.41
CA ILE A 3 8.58 -6.42 -6.00
C ILE A 3 8.60 -4.89 -6.15
N ALA A 4 9.16 -4.14 -5.19
CA ALA A 4 9.26 -2.67 -5.27
C ALA A 4 10.21 -2.25 -6.39
N LEU A 5 11.38 -2.90 -6.45
CA LEU A 5 12.40 -2.62 -7.45
C LEU A 5 11.90 -2.97 -8.86
N GLN A 6 11.32 -4.16 -9.02
CA GLN A 6 10.73 -4.63 -10.28
C GLN A 6 9.66 -3.66 -10.77
N GLU A 7 8.78 -3.20 -9.90
CA GLU A 7 7.64 -2.37 -10.27
C GLU A 7 8.04 -0.91 -10.50
N CYS A 8 9.03 -0.41 -9.75
CA CYS A 8 9.69 0.86 -10.04
C CYS A 8 10.33 0.85 -11.43
N GLN A 9 11.07 -0.21 -11.76
CA GLN A 9 11.70 -0.39 -13.08
C GLN A 9 10.66 -0.56 -14.20
N GLN A 10 9.59 -1.33 -13.97
CA GLN A 10 8.52 -1.50 -14.95
C GLN A 10 7.74 -0.20 -15.19
N LEU A 11 7.44 0.56 -14.15
CA LEU A 11 6.88 1.90 -14.30
C LEU A 11 7.81 2.80 -15.14
N PHE A 12 9.12 2.76 -14.89
CA PHE A 12 10.10 3.56 -15.61
C PHE A 12 10.16 3.19 -17.10
N ASN A 13 10.22 1.89 -17.39
CA ASN A 13 10.27 1.37 -18.75
C ASN A 13 9.00 1.69 -19.55
N ASN A 14 7.83 1.67 -18.90
CA ASN A 14 6.54 1.94 -19.55
C ASN A 14 6.19 3.43 -19.64
N HIS A 15 6.83 4.30 -18.83
CA HIS A 15 6.58 5.74 -18.78
C HIS A 15 7.85 6.58 -19.06
N ILE A 16 8.69 6.14 -20.00
CA ILE A 16 9.95 6.81 -20.44
C ILE A 16 9.80 8.32 -20.69
N GLN A 17 8.60 8.82 -21.02
CA GLN A 17 8.35 10.24 -21.28
C GLN A 17 7.98 11.09 -20.04
N LEU A 18 7.78 10.51 -18.86
CA LEU A 18 7.19 11.21 -17.70
C LEU A 18 8.02 11.16 -16.42
N ILE A 19 9.24 10.61 -16.47
CA ILE A 19 10.09 10.46 -15.30
C ILE A 19 11.42 11.18 -15.52
N HIS A 20 11.79 12.03 -14.56
CA HIS A 20 13.04 12.78 -14.58
C HIS A 20 14.23 11.80 -14.61
N PRO A 21 15.31 12.08 -15.37
CA PRO A 21 16.50 11.22 -15.47
C PRO A 21 17.22 10.98 -14.14
N SER A 22 16.83 11.68 -13.07
CA SER A 22 17.34 11.48 -11.71
C SER A 22 16.71 10.28 -10.99
N LEU A 23 15.55 9.74 -11.38
CA LEU A 23 14.90 8.61 -10.68
C LEU A 23 15.67 7.30 -10.91
N ASN A 24 16.56 6.94 -9.99
CA ASN A 24 17.36 5.72 -10.09
C ASN A 24 16.87 4.64 -9.11
N CYS A 25 15.82 3.90 -9.53
CA CYS A 25 15.21 2.82 -8.74
C CYS A 25 16.24 1.83 -8.17
N SER A 26 17.24 1.44 -8.99
CA SER A 26 18.25 0.45 -8.63
C SER A 26 19.29 0.97 -7.65
N SER A 27 19.64 2.26 -7.71
CA SER A 27 20.64 2.85 -6.81
C SER A 27 20.05 3.35 -5.49
N TRP A 28 18.76 3.75 -5.48
CA TRP A 28 18.11 4.27 -4.27
C TRP A 28 17.52 3.19 -3.38
N ILE A 29 17.00 2.11 -3.97
CA ILE A 29 16.49 0.96 -3.21
C ILE A 29 17.66 0.00 -2.99
N GLN A 30 18.36 0.18 -1.87
CA GLN A 30 19.50 -0.67 -1.54
C GLN A 30 19.12 -1.79 -0.58
N ASN A 31 19.84 -2.91 -0.70
CA ASN A 31 19.82 -4.03 0.22
C ASN A 31 21.24 -4.24 0.74
N SER A 32 21.48 -4.01 2.04
CA SER A 32 22.79 -4.26 2.67
C SER A 32 22.62 -4.72 4.11
N LEU A 33 23.24 -5.84 4.47
CA LEU A 33 23.41 -6.38 5.83
C LEU A 33 22.19 -6.18 6.76
N ASN A 34 21.06 -6.83 6.44
CA ASN A 34 19.81 -6.79 7.21
C ASN A 34 19.18 -5.39 7.40
N ARG A 35 19.64 -4.37 6.66
CA ARG A 35 19.03 -3.04 6.61
C ARG A 35 18.53 -2.73 5.21
N LEU A 36 17.24 -2.40 5.17
CA LEU A 36 16.49 -2.14 3.96
C LEU A 36 15.95 -0.72 4.07
N TYR A 37 16.52 0.21 3.32
CA TYR A 37 16.20 1.63 3.39
C TYR A 37 16.40 2.29 2.03
N VAL A 38 15.70 3.41 1.83
CA VAL A 38 15.94 4.28 0.68
C VAL A 38 17.20 5.10 0.98
N ASN A 39 18.26 4.89 0.19
CA ASN A 39 19.52 5.59 0.37
C ASN A 39 19.73 6.60 -0.76
N ILE A 40 19.29 7.83 -0.54
CA ILE A 40 19.51 8.95 -1.47
C ILE A 40 20.61 9.82 -0.89
N THR A 41 21.83 9.65 -1.39
CA THR A 41 23.01 10.40 -0.94
C THR A 41 23.16 11.75 -1.64
N ASP A 42 22.72 11.85 -2.90
CA ASP A 42 22.79 13.08 -3.69
C ASP A 42 21.90 14.18 -3.10
N ILE A 43 22.52 15.27 -2.66
CA ILE A 43 21.86 16.44 -2.07
C ILE A 43 20.90 17.13 -3.05
N ASN A 44 21.18 17.07 -4.34
CA ASN A 44 20.33 17.67 -5.37
C ASN A 44 19.01 16.90 -5.50
N VAL A 45 19.05 15.60 -5.23
CA VAL A 45 17.91 14.69 -5.29
C VAL A 45 17.14 14.65 -3.97
N LYS A 46 17.80 14.80 -2.82
CA LYS A 46 17.12 14.82 -1.50
C LYS A 46 15.97 15.84 -1.49
N GLY A 47 14.81 15.42 -1.00
CA GLY A 47 13.60 16.25 -0.91
C GLY A 47 12.91 16.53 -2.24
N THR A 48 13.37 16.03 -3.38
CA THR A 48 12.65 16.15 -4.67
C THR A 48 11.38 15.31 -4.70
N LYS A 49 10.49 15.56 -5.67
CA LYS A 49 9.28 14.74 -5.90
C LYS A 49 9.63 13.28 -6.22
N GLU A 50 10.76 13.07 -6.89
CA GLU A 50 11.30 11.76 -7.26
C GLU A 50 11.73 10.99 -6.00
N ALA A 51 12.49 11.62 -5.11
CA ALA A 51 12.86 11.05 -3.82
C ALA A 51 11.61 10.70 -2.98
N SER A 52 10.65 11.63 -2.96
CA SER A 52 9.38 11.49 -2.24
C SER A 52 8.57 10.28 -2.72
N PHE A 53 8.50 10.10 -4.04
CA PHE A 53 7.90 8.92 -4.65
C PHE A 53 8.62 7.63 -4.25
N ALA A 54 9.95 7.61 -4.26
CA ALA A 54 10.72 6.44 -3.87
C ALA A 54 10.49 6.01 -2.41
N HIS A 55 10.45 6.96 -1.47
CA HIS A 55 10.10 6.71 -0.07
C HIS A 55 8.69 6.10 0.07
N ALA A 56 7.69 6.68 -0.60
CA ALA A 56 6.32 6.16 -0.55
C ALA A 56 6.18 4.78 -1.22
N LEU A 57 6.79 4.57 -2.39
CA LEU A 57 6.75 3.29 -3.10
C LEU A 57 7.41 2.18 -2.27
N PHE A 58 8.54 2.49 -1.64
CA PHE A 58 9.24 1.54 -0.79
C PHE A 58 8.41 1.18 0.45
N ALA A 59 7.83 2.19 1.11
CA ALA A 59 6.95 1.95 2.26
C ALA A 59 5.72 1.11 1.89
N ALA A 60 5.08 1.40 0.75
CA ALA A 60 3.98 0.59 0.22
C ALA A 60 4.42 -0.87 -0.03
N ALA A 61 5.62 -1.08 -0.58
CA ALA A 61 6.12 -2.42 -0.84
C ALA A 61 6.37 -3.23 0.43
N VAL A 62 6.91 -2.60 1.47
CA VAL A 62 7.12 -3.27 2.76
C VAL A 62 5.78 -3.70 3.34
N VAL A 63 4.78 -2.80 3.38
CA VAL A 63 3.42 -3.15 3.85
C VAL A 63 2.82 -4.29 3.03
N TYR A 64 2.87 -4.20 1.70
CA TYR A 64 2.35 -5.22 0.80
C TYR A 64 2.98 -6.60 1.09
N THR A 65 4.31 -6.66 1.10
CA THR A 65 5.03 -7.93 1.28
C THR A 65 4.81 -8.56 2.65
N LEU A 66 4.80 -7.76 3.72
CA LEU A 66 4.56 -8.28 5.07
C LEU A 66 3.12 -8.76 5.22
N SER A 67 2.15 -7.99 4.71
CA SER A 67 0.74 -8.37 4.75
C SER A 67 0.51 -9.70 4.02
N GLU A 68 1.09 -9.84 2.83
CA GLU A 68 1.04 -11.04 1.99
C GLU A 68 1.76 -12.24 2.63
N ALA A 69 2.87 -12.02 3.33
CA ALA A 69 3.59 -13.09 4.02
C ALA A 69 2.74 -13.69 5.16
N CYS A 70 1.95 -12.86 5.85
CA CYS A 70 1.05 -13.31 6.93
C CYS A 70 -0.09 -14.22 6.45
N THR A 71 -0.56 -14.07 5.20
CA THR A 71 -1.63 -14.92 4.65
C THR A 71 -1.12 -16.23 4.09
N ARG A 72 0.15 -16.29 3.70
CA ARG A 72 0.79 -17.50 3.17
C ARG A 72 1.33 -18.43 4.27
N SER A 73 1.09 -18.13 5.54
CA SER A 73 1.70 -18.81 6.71
C SER A 73 3.23 -18.86 6.64
N ASN A 74 3.85 -17.91 5.93
CA ASN A 74 5.28 -17.86 5.67
C ASN A 74 6.03 -16.98 6.68
N PHE A 75 5.37 -16.60 7.78
CA PHE A 75 5.95 -15.70 8.77
C PHE A 75 5.51 -16.11 10.19
N PRO A 76 6.43 -16.47 11.09
CA PRO A 76 6.06 -17.03 12.40
C PRO A 76 5.46 -15.98 13.35
N TYR A 77 5.64 -14.70 13.06
CA TYR A 77 5.22 -13.60 13.95
C TYR A 77 3.87 -12.97 13.57
N CYS A 78 3.21 -13.48 12.53
CA CYS A 78 1.87 -13.01 12.17
C CYS A 78 1.04 -14.14 11.53
N SER A 79 -0.27 -13.96 11.55
CA SER A 79 -1.22 -14.83 10.86
C SER A 79 -2.29 -13.98 10.18
N CYS A 80 -3.06 -14.60 9.29
CA CYS A 80 -4.17 -13.89 8.68
C CYS A 80 -5.25 -13.52 9.69
N ARG A 81 -5.93 -12.42 9.39
CA ARG A 81 -6.96 -11.87 10.26
C ARG A 81 -8.24 -12.69 10.09
N THR A 82 -8.61 -13.44 11.13
CA THR A 82 -9.93 -14.08 11.23
C THR A 82 -10.92 -13.03 11.72
N SER A 83 -11.89 -12.67 10.88
CA SER A 83 -12.74 -11.49 11.11
C SER A 83 -13.76 -11.75 12.22
N LEU A 84 -13.40 -11.49 13.48
CA LEU A 84 -14.37 -11.32 14.58
C LEU A 84 -14.87 -9.87 14.58
N ARG A 85 -15.78 -9.58 13.64
CA ARG A 85 -16.90 -8.62 13.61
C ARG A 85 -16.88 -7.26 14.38
N LYS A 86 -15.81 -6.77 15.02
CA LYS A 86 -15.86 -5.50 15.79
C LYS A 86 -14.81 -4.44 15.42
N ASP A 87 -13.68 -4.79 14.83
CA ASP A 87 -12.59 -3.81 14.66
C ASP A 87 -12.63 -2.93 13.40
N TYR A 88 -13.51 -3.18 12.44
CA TYR A 88 -13.60 -2.32 11.24
C TYR A 88 -14.47 -1.08 11.44
N SER A 89 -15.12 -0.94 12.61
CA SER A 89 -15.97 0.22 12.94
C SER A 89 -15.19 1.46 13.40
N GLN A 90 -13.85 1.37 13.47
CA GLN A 90 -12.96 2.50 13.81
C GLN A 90 -11.87 2.75 12.74
N MET A 91 -12.00 2.17 11.54
CA MET A 91 -11.29 2.70 10.36
C MET A 91 -12.23 3.73 9.73
N ASP A 92 -11.98 5.00 10.04
CA ASP A 92 -12.74 6.15 9.54
C ASP A 92 -13.15 5.97 8.08
N THR A 93 -14.44 6.17 7.84
CA THR A 93 -15.01 6.31 6.50
C THR A 93 -14.20 7.32 5.70
N PHE A 94 -13.66 6.84 4.60
CA PHE A 94 -13.03 7.60 3.53
C PHE A 94 -13.97 8.72 3.03
N ASP A 95 -13.50 9.97 3.03
CA ASP A 95 -14.09 11.07 2.26
C ASP A 95 -13.90 10.81 0.76
N ILE A 96 -15.01 10.59 0.05
CA ILE A 96 -15.09 10.21 -1.37
C ILE A 96 -14.93 11.43 -2.31
N THR A 97 -14.42 12.57 -1.85
CA THR A 97 -14.45 13.83 -2.62
C THR A 97 -13.33 14.00 -3.66
N ASP A 98 -12.35 13.10 -3.74
CA ASP A 98 -11.15 13.25 -4.58
C ASP A 98 -11.14 12.44 -5.91
N TYR A 99 -12.27 11.88 -6.36
CA TYR A 99 -12.32 11.13 -7.64
C TYR A 99 -13.45 11.58 -8.58
N PRO A 100 -13.15 12.19 -9.75
CA PRO A 100 -14.15 12.40 -10.79
C PRO A 100 -14.47 11.06 -11.47
N SER A 101 -15.74 10.67 -11.33
CA SER A 101 -16.38 9.53 -11.96
C SER A 101 -16.54 9.72 -13.47
N SER A 102 -15.62 9.16 -14.26
CA SER A 102 -15.83 9.01 -15.70
C SER A 102 -15.49 7.60 -16.19
N SER A 103 -16.34 6.64 -15.86
CA SER A 103 -16.63 5.47 -16.71
C SER A 103 -17.82 4.74 -16.12
N SER A 104 -18.96 4.88 -16.79
CA SER A 104 -20.20 4.14 -16.55
C SER A 104 -19.96 2.63 -16.54
N ASN A 105 -20.54 1.96 -15.53
CA ASN A 105 -20.79 0.51 -15.37
C ASN A 105 -19.97 -0.26 -14.31
N GLU A 106 -19.85 0.26 -13.09
CA GLU A 106 -19.62 -0.63 -11.92
C GLU A 106 -20.57 -0.28 -10.77
N GLU A 107 -21.59 -1.13 -10.60
CA GLU A 107 -22.53 -1.14 -9.49
C GLU A 107 -21.81 -1.62 -8.21
N TYR A 108 -21.08 -0.72 -7.54
CA TYR A 108 -20.66 -0.92 -6.15
C TYR A 108 -21.69 -0.28 -5.21
N LEU A 109 -22.78 -1.00 -4.96
CA LEU A 109 -23.72 -0.65 -3.91
C LEU A 109 -23.16 -1.03 -2.53
N LEU A 110 -22.44 -0.10 -1.91
CA LEU A 110 -22.38 -0.01 -0.45
C LEU A 110 -23.74 0.55 0.04
N LYS A 111 -24.74 -0.33 0.15
CA LYS A 111 -25.90 -0.09 1.02
C LYS A 111 -25.77 -0.96 2.25
N SER A 112 -25.42 -0.30 3.36
CA SER A 112 -25.79 -0.76 4.69
C SER A 112 -27.33 -0.86 4.73
N SER A 113 -27.85 -2.05 4.50
CA SER A 113 -29.22 -2.40 4.88
C SER A 113 -29.14 -3.62 5.78
N HIS A 114 -29.73 -3.53 6.97
CA HIS A 114 -30.04 -4.68 7.79
C HIS A 114 -30.94 -5.64 6.98
N SER A 115 -30.32 -6.61 6.31
CA SER A 115 -30.99 -7.81 5.86
C SER A 115 -30.38 -8.98 6.65
N ASN A 116 -31.25 -9.77 7.27
CA ASN A 116 -30.94 -11.00 7.99
C ASN A 116 -30.44 -12.08 7.01
N GLN A 117 -29.33 -11.84 6.33
CA GLN A 117 -28.56 -12.87 5.64
C GLN A 117 -27.27 -13.10 6.42
N GLU A 118 -27.23 -14.24 7.10
CA GLU A 118 -26.08 -14.76 7.82
C GLU A 118 -25.01 -15.21 6.82
N TRP A 119 -24.29 -14.27 6.23
CA TRP A 119 -23.12 -14.59 5.43
C TRP A 119 -21.97 -14.93 6.38
N LYS A 120 -21.37 -16.11 6.19
CA LYS A 120 -20.30 -16.60 7.06
C LYS A 120 -18.96 -16.02 6.60
N TRP A 121 -18.29 -15.31 7.50
CA TRP A 121 -16.89 -14.94 7.35
C TRP A 121 -16.03 -16.19 7.39
N ASN A 122 -15.59 -16.64 6.21
CA ASN A 122 -14.60 -17.68 6.05
C ASN A 122 -13.53 -17.14 5.08
N GLY A 123 -12.25 -17.39 5.35
CA GLY A 123 -11.15 -16.91 4.52
C GLY A 123 -9.98 -16.32 5.32
N CYS A 124 -8.83 -16.18 4.67
CA CYS A 124 -7.58 -15.73 5.27
C CYS A 124 -7.33 -14.28 4.84
N SER A 125 -7.85 -13.31 5.62
CA SER A 125 -7.71 -11.89 5.27
C SER A 125 -6.29 -11.39 5.51
N HIS A 126 -5.80 -10.54 4.61
CA HIS A 126 -4.50 -9.88 4.76
C HIS A 126 -4.42 -9.08 6.07
N ASN A 127 -3.38 -9.32 6.87
CA ASN A 127 -3.13 -8.57 8.10
C ASN A 127 -2.39 -7.26 7.77
N ILE A 128 -3.13 -6.31 7.19
CA ILE A 128 -2.56 -5.07 6.68
C ILE A 128 -2.03 -4.19 7.82
N GLN A 129 -2.68 -4.22 8.97
CA GLN A 129 -2.28 -3.47 10.15
C GLN A 129 -0.88 -3.87 10.62
N PHE A 130 -0.63 -5.18 10.72
CA PHE A 130 0.71 -5.69 11.02
C PHE A 130 1.76 -5.20 10.02
N GLY A 131 1.43 -5.21 8.72
CA GLY A 131 2.31 -4.69 7.68
C GLY A 131 2.63 -3.20 7.86
N VAL A 132 1.63 -2.38 8.18
CA VAL A 132 1.78 -0.93 8.44
C VAL A 132 2.63 -0.64 9.67
N GLU A 133 2.35 -1.31 10.79
CA GLU A 133 3.07 -1.13 12.06
C GLU A 133 4.54 -1.53 11.93
N THR A 134 4.78 -2.69 11.32
CA THR A 134 6.13 -3.18 11.08
C THR A 134 6.88 -2.25 10.13
N ALA A 135 6.27 -1.83 9.02
CA ALA A 135 6.87 -0.86 8.11
C ALA A 135 7.21 0.47 8.80
N ARG A 136 6.38 0.94 9.72
CA ARG A 136 6.65 2.15 10.52
C ARG A 136 7.91 1.98 11.36
N ILE A 137 8.03 0.86 12.10
CA ILE A 137 9.19 0.60 12.95
C ILE A 137 10.48 0.58 12.12
N PHE A 138 10.50 -0.14 11.00
CA PHE A 138 11.73 -0.29 10.21
C PHE A 138 12.11 0.96 9.44
N LEU A 139 11.16 1.60 8.75
CA LEU A 139 11.46 2.69 7.82
C LEU A 139 11.65 4.03 8.51
N ASP A 140 10.91 4.28 9.59
CA ASP A 140 10.94 5.57 10.24
C ASP A 140 12.08 5.67 11.26
N SER A 141 12.64 4.54 11.73
CA SER A 141 13.74 4.54 12.72
C SER A 141 14.97 5.32 12.26
N SER A 142 15.39 5.14 11.00
CA SER A 142 16.55 5.86 10.43
C SER A 142 16.30 7.36 10.26
N GLU A 143 15.05 7.75 10.03
CA GLU A 143 14.67 9.16 9.86
C GLU A 143 14.59 9.88 11.21
N HIS A 144 14.11 9.21 12.26
CA HIS A 144 14.11 9.75 13.61
C HIS A 144 15.53 9.96 14.15
N GLN A 145 16.49 9.13 13.77
CA GLN A 145 17.91 9.34 14.11
C GLN A 145 18.48 10.62 13.49
N ASN A 146 17.93 11.07 12.35
CA ASN A 146 18.39 12.25 11.62
C ASN A 146 17.35 13.39 11.63
N ILE A 147 16.52 13.47 12.69
CA ILE A 147 15.35 14.37 12.73
C ILE A 147 15.67 15.87 12.59
N MET A 148 16.92 16.27 12.82
CA MET A 148 17.40 17.64 12.60
C MET A 148 17.52 18.01 11.12
N SER A 149 17.54 17.01 10.22
CA SER A 149 17.50 17.22 8.78
C SER A 149 16.08 17.62 8.35
N PRO A 150 15.90 18.74 7.62
CA PRO A 150 14.59 19.11 7.08
C PRO A 150 14.02 18.03 6.13
N TYR A 151 14.89 17.21 5.55
CA TYR A 151 14.50 16.11 4.68
C TYR A 151 13.90 14.91 5.43
N SER A 152 14.22 14.71 6.71
CA SER A 152 13.72 13.56 7.46
C SER A 152 12.22 13.67 7.75
N LEU A 153 11.70 14.88 7.99
CA LEU A 153 10.24 15.10 8.09
C LEU A 153 9.53 14.82 6.76
N ILE A 154 10.13 15.24 5.64
CA ILE A 154 9.63 14.93 4.29
C ILE A 154 9.58 13.41 4.06
N ASN A 155 10.67 12.70 4.41
CA ASN A 155 10.76 11.26 4.27
C ASN A 155 9.72 10.53 5.14
N LEU A 156 9.55 10.94 6.40
CA LEU A 156 8.53 10.38 7.31
C LEU A 156 7.12 10.54 6.74
N HIS A 157 6.80 11.73 6.23
CA HIS A 157 5.50 12.00 5.60
C HIS A 157 5.28 11.09 4.38
N ASN A 158 6.27 11.02 3.48
CA ASN A 158 6.16 10.23 2.26
C ASN A 158 6.12 8.72 2.55
N ASN A 159 6.85 8.23 3.55
CA ASN A 159 6.70 6.86 4.06
C ASN A 159 5.26 6.59 4.52
N ASN A 160 4.65 7.54 5.25
CA ASN A 160 3.27 7.43 5.71
C ASN A 160 2.26 7.39 4.54
N VAL A 161 2.46 8.21 3.51
CA VAL A 161 1.66 8.19 2.27
C VAL A 161 1.71 6.79 1.62
N GLY A 162 2.90 6.21 1.55
CA GLY A 162 3.12 4.85 1.05
C GLY A 162 2.41 3.77 1.87
N ARG A 163 2.43 3.86 3.19
CA ARG A 163 1.68 2.92 4.04
C ARG A 163 0.16 3.07 3.87
N LYS A 164 -0.30 4.32 3.81
CA LYS A 164 -1.72 4.67 3.67
C LYS A 164 -2.32 4.16 2.37
N ILE A 165 -1.59 4.18 1.25
CA ILE A 165 -2.12 3.69 -0.04
C ILE A 165 -2.49 2.21 0.01
N ILE A 166 -1.74 1.38 0.73
CA ILE A 166 -2.02 -0.05 0.85
C ILE A 166 -3.12 -0.29 1.88
N ARG A 167 -3.06 0.41 3.01
CA ARG A 167 -4.04 0.32 4.09
C ARG A 167 -5.43 0.73 3.62
N ASP A 168 -5.57 1.90 3.01
CA ASP A 168 -6.87 2.42 2.57
C ASP A 168 -7.26 1.81 1.21
N GLY A 169 -6.26 1.37 0.45
CA GLY A 169 -6.42 0.74 -0.85
C GLY A 169 -6.72 -0.76 -0.80
N HIS A 170 -7.12 -1.34 0.32
CA HIS A 170 -7.55 -2.74 0.36
C HIS A 170 -8.95 -2.90 -0.25
N ILE A 171 -9.30 -4.13 -0.61
CA ILE A 171 -10.61 -4.47 -1.20
C ILE A 171 -11.21 -5.70 -0.55
N PHE A 172 -12.53 -5.77 -0.62
CA PHE A 172 -13.29 -6.93 -0.20
C PHE A 172 -13.48 -7.88 -1.39
N ARG A 173 -13.00 -9.13 -1.28
CA ARG A 173 -13.17 -10.16 -2.31
C ARG A 173 -14.08 -11.25 -1.77
N CYS A 174 -14.94 -11.77 -2.64
CA CYS A 174 -15.82 -12.89 -2.35
C CYS A 174 -15.68 -13.95 -3.45
N GLN A 175 -15.68 -15.22 -3.06
CA GLN A 175 -15.79 -16.36 -3.95
C GLN A 175 -17.13 -17.07 -3.71
N CYS A 176 -17.85 -17.34 -4.79
CA CYS A 176 -19.13 -18.05 -4.75
C CYS A 176 -18.93 -19.55 -4.93
N HIS A 177 -19.69 -20.35 -4.19
CA HIS A 177 -19.59 -21.81 -4.14
C HIS A 177 -20.93 -22.53 -4.38
N GLY A 178 -21.94 -21.84 -4.91
CA GLY A 178 -23.24 -22.45 -5.18
C GLY A 178 -23.27 -23.28 -6.47
N PHE A 179 -24.24 -24.19 -6.57
CA PHE A 179 -24.47 -25.04 -7.74
C PHE A 179 -24.63 -24.19 -9.01
N SER A 180 -24.01 -24.62 -10.12
CA SER A 180 -23.98 -23.93 -11.42
C SER A 180 -23.52 -22.47 -11.38
N GLY A 181 -22.66 -22.10 -10.42
CA GLY A 181 -22.12 -20.74 -10.30
C GLY A 181 -23.02 -19.76 -9.52
N SER A 182 -24.06 -20.26 -8.85
CA SER A 182 -24.87 -19.42 -7.96
C SER A 182 -24.05 -18.90 -6.76
N CYS A 183 -24.35 -17.68 -6.31
CA CYS A 183 -23.71 -17.04 -5.16
C CYS A 183 -24.50 -17.20 -3.85
N THR A 184 -25.34 -18.24 -3.75
CA THR A 184 -26.14 -18.55 -2.55
C THR A 184 -25.26 -18.87 -1.35
N LEU A 185 -24.14 -19.55 -1.58
CA LEU A 185 -23.04 -19.69 -0.63
C LEU A 185 -21.82 -18.93 -1.16
N ARG A 186 -21.22 -18.09 -0.32
CA ARG A 186 -20.00 -17.38 -0.64
C ARG A 186 -19.09 -17.22 0.58
N THR A 187 -17.80 -17.12 0.28
CA THR A 187 -16.70 -16.96 1.22
C THR A 187 -16.04 -15.62 0.90
N CYS A 188 -15.85 -14.74 1.88
CA CYS A 188 -15.32 -13.40 1.64
C CYS A 188 -14.18 -13.02 2.59
N TRP A 189 -13.23 -12.24 2.09
CA TRP A 189 -12.06 -11.79 2.85
C TRP A 189 -11.55 -10.41 2.40
N HIS A 190 -10.84 -9.72 3.28
CA HIS A 190 -10.12 -8.50 2.92
C HIS A 190 -8.79 -8.87 2.26
N THR A 191 -8.48 -8.21 1.16
CA THR A 191 -7.20 -8.38 0.46
C THR A 191 -6.59 -7.07 0.05
N ILE A 192 -5.26 -7.01 0.08
CA ILE A 192 -4.52 -5.93 -0.56
C ILE A 192 -4.77 -5.97 -2.07
N ARG A 193 -4.86 -4.79 -2.71
CA ARG A 193 -4.79 -4.68 -4.17
C ARG A 193 -3.42 -5.14 -4.64
N GLY A 194 -3.34 -5.64 -5.88
CA GLY A 194 -2.05 -5.97 -6.48
C GLY A 194 -1.10 -4.77 -6.44
N PHE A 195 0.18 -5.07 -6.25
CA PHE A 195 1.20 -4.04 -6.11
C PHE A 195 1.33 -3.10 -7.35
N PRO A 196 1.13 -3.56 -8.60
CA PRO A 196 1.07 -2.65 -9.76
C PRO A 196 0.00 -1.57 -9.62
N GLN A 197 -1.21 -1.94 -9.17
CA GLN A 197 -2.31 -0.98 -9.02
C GLN A 197 -2.00 0.06 -7.93
N ALA A 198 -1.43 -0.38 -6.79
CA ALA A 198 -1.00 0.54 -5.74
C ALA A 198 0.09 1.50 -6.23
N THR A 199 1.03 0.98 -7.02
CA THR A 199 2.14 1.73 -7.60
C THR A 199 1.66 2.79 -8.60
N GLN A 200 0.68 2.46 -9.45
CA GLN A 200 0.02 3.42 -10.33
C GLN A 200 -0.75 4.51 -9.55
N LEU A 201 -1.44 4.14 -8.47
CA LEU A 201 -2.15 5.10 -7.62
C LEU A 201 -1.19 6.09 -6.95
N LEU A 202 -0.05 5.61 -6.43
CA LEU A 202 1.01 6.48 -5.91
C LEU A 202 1.55 7.42 -6.99
N TYR A 203 1.79 6.89 -8.18
CA TYR A 203 2.33 7.68 -9.28
C TYR A 203 1.38 8.80 -9.71
N LYS A 204 0.09 8.51 -9.87
CA LYS A 204 -0.95 9.53 -10.16
C LYS A 204 -0.99 10.63 -9.10
N ARG A 205 -0.69 10.30 -7.84
CA ARG A 205 -0.67 11.25 -6.72
C ARG A 205 0.64 12.02 -6.57
N LYS A 206 1.72 11.64 -7.27
CA LYS A 206 3.07 12.23 -7.13
C LYS A 206 3.08 13.76 -7.25
N ASN A 207 2.25 14.29 -8.15
CA ASN A 207 2.19 15.72 -8.44
C ASN A 207 1.17 16.49 -7.56
N GLY A 208 0.39 15.81 -6.72
CA GLY A 208 -0.59 16.43 -5.84
C GLY A 208 -0.04 16.77 -4.45
N HIS A 209 -0.85 17.45 -3.63
CA HIS A 209 -0.50 17.87 -2.25
C HIS A 209 -0.24 16.72 -1.26
N HIS A 210 -0.48 15.48 -1.70
CA HIS A 210 -0.28 14.30 -0.87
C HIS A 210 1.20 14.01 -0.61
N PHE A 211 2.11 14.44 -1.49
CA PHE A 211 3.56 14.28 -1.30
C PHE A 211 4.18 15.59 -0.79
N MET A 212 5.14 15.48 0.12
CA MET A 212 5.98 16.61 0.53
C MET A 212 7.27 16.59 -0.28
N ALA A 213 7.68 17.74 -0.79
CA ALA A 213 8.94 17.94 -1.52
C ALA A 213 9.44 19.38 -1.28
N LYS A 214 10.73 19.62 -1.51
CA LYS A 214 11.39 20.93 -1.43
C LYS A 214 11.18 21.77 -2.69
#